data_AF-A0A2E5V2Q7-F1
#
_entry.id   AF-A0A2E5V2Q7-F1
#
_cell.length_a   1.000
_cell.length_b   1.000
_cell.length_c   1.000
_cell.angle_alpha   90.00
_cell.angle_beta   90.00
_cell.angle_gamma   90.00
#
_symmetry.space_group_name_H-M   'P 1'
#
loop_
_entity.id
_entity.type
_entity.pdbx_description
1 polymer ?
#
loop_
_entity_poly.entity_id
_entity_poly.type
_entity_poly.pdbx_seq_one_letter_code
_entity_poly.pdbx_strand_id
1 'polypeptide(L)' 'MRVLKVFKDTEFIIAEIEVNLGEEVRSAPTLCVRHRKKLIPLNTPDGRPILMNMENALDP' A
#
# COMPACT_ATOMS: atom_id res chain seq x y z
N MET A 1 4.35 20.63 -11.25
CA MET A 1 3.36 19.78 -10.55
C MET A 1 2.10 20.62 -10.30
N ARG A 2 0.91 20.06 -10.52
CA ARG A 2 -0.37 20.74 -10.24
C ARG A 2 -1.33 19.75 -9.58
N VAL A 3 -2.01 20.15 -8.53
CA VAL A 3 -3.05 19.32 -7.89
C VAL A 3 -4.27 19.27 -8.80
N LEU A 4 -4.68 18.06 -9.19
CA LEU A 4 -5.90 17.85 -9.99
C LEU A 4 -7.11 17.46 -9.13
N LYS A 5 -6.85 16.74 -8.03
CA LYS A 5 -7.87 16.19 -7.16
C LYS A 5 -7.28 15.93 -5.78
N VAL A 6 -8.06 16.17 -4.74
CA VAL A 6 -7.79 15.71 -3.37
C VAL A 6 -8.76 14.57 -3.07
N PHE A 7 -8.23 13.43 -2.64
CA PHE A 7 -9.05 12.28 -2.23
C PHE A 7 -9.59 12.53 -0.81
N LYS A 8 -10.88 12.24 -0.61
CA LYS A 8 -11.53 12.26 0.70
C LYS A 8 -11.56 10.85 1.27
N ASP A 9 -11.70 10.74 2.58
CA ASP A 9 -11.85 9.47 3.30
C ASP A 9 -10.69 8.49 2.99
N THR A 10 -9.48 9.06 2.91
CA THR A 10 -8.22 8.34 2.80
C THR A 10 -7.43 8.50 4.09
N GLU A 11 -6.95 7.39 4.63
CA GLU A 11 -6.12 7.39 5.83
C GLU A 11 -4.75 6.78 5.51
N PHE A 12 -3.69 7.39 6.02
CA PHE A 12 -2.37 6.76 6.04
C PHE A 12 -2.26 5.86 7.26
N ILE A 13 -1.88 4.61 7.05
CA ILE A 13 -1.69 3.64 8.12
C ILE A 13 -0.40 2.84 7.92
N ILE A 14 0.12 2.27 8.99
CA ILE A 14 1.15 1.22 8.92
C ILE A 14 0.45 -0.11 9.13
N ALA A 15 0.68 -1.05 8.22
CA ALA A 15 0.19 -2.42 8.33
C ALA A 15 1.36 -3.39 8.17
N GLU A 16 1.37 -4.47 8.94
CA GLU A 16 2.27 -5.59 8.69
C GLU A 16 1.77 -6.31 7.43
N ILE A 17 2.57 -6.31 6.36
CA ILE A 17 2.20 -6.98 5.11
C ILE A 17 3.10 -8.19 4.92
N GLU A 18 2.49 -9.36 4.77
CA GLU A 18 3.16 -10.59 4.34
C GLU A 18 3.27 -10.63 2.81
N VAL A 19 4.43 -11.02 2.32
CA VAL A 19 4.74 -11.13 0.89
C VAL A 19 5.57 -12.37 0.59
N ASN A 20 5.25 -12.98 -0.55
CA ASN A 20 6.00 -14.09 -1.11
C ASN A 20 7.10 -13.56 -2.03
N LEU A 21 8.36 -13.79 -1.68
CA LEU A 21 9.54 -13.46 -2.47
C LEU A 21 10.19 -14.75 -2.97
N GLY A 22 9.60 -15.34 -4.01
CA GLY A 22 10.02 -16.65 -4.51
C GLY A 22 9.64 -17.76 -3.53
N GLU A 23 10.65 -18.40 -2.92
CA GLU A 23 10.46 -19.48 -1.93
C GLU A 23 10.34 -18.98 -0.49
N GLU A 24 10.60 -17.68 -0.25
CA GLU A 24 10.56 -17.11 1.10
C GLU A 24 9.28 -16.30 1.34
N VAL A 25 8.66 -16.53 2.49
CA VAL A 25 7.60 -15.68 3.05
C VAL A 25 8.27 -14.69 4.01
N ARG A 26 8.03 -13.39 3.80
CA ARG A 26 8.51 -12.34 4.70
C ARG A 26 7.36 -11.41 5.06
N SER A 27 7.43 -10.80 6.23
CA SER A 27 6.54 -9.71 6.61
C SER A 27 7.34 -8.47 6.98
N ALA A 28 6.77 -7.29 6.73
CA ALA A 28 7.34 -6.04 7.19
C ALA A 28 6.25 -4.98 7.45
N PRO A 29 6.48 -4.07 8.42
CA PRO A 29 5.68 -2.86 8.56
C PRO A 29 5.75 -2.02 7.30
N THR A 30 4.61 -1.79 6.67
CA THR A 30 4.50 -1.15 5.36
C THR A 30 3.58 0.05 5.42
N LEU A 31 4.01 1.17 4.84
CA LEU A 31 3.17 2.37 4.74
C LEU A 31 2.10 2.14 3.69
N CYS A 32 0.84 2.26 4.12
CA CYS A 32 -0.33 2.00 3.30
C CYS A 32 -1.28 3.19 3.30
N VAL A 33 -2.10 3.28 2.26
CA VAL A 33 -3.30 4.10 2.24
C VAL A 33 -4.52 3.20 2.35
N ARG A 34 -5.37 3.48 3.33
CA ARG A 34 -6.73 2.94 3.39
C ARG A 34 -7.66 3.82 2.58
N HIS A 35 -8.24 3.28 1.51
CA HIS A 35 -9.23 3.98 0.70
C HIS A 35 -10.37 3.03 0.34
N ARG A 36 -11.63 3.46 0.53
CA ARG A 36 -12.82 2.65 0.23
C ARG A 36 -12.75 1.24 0.85
N LYS A 37 -12.29 1.17 2.10
CA LYS A 37 -12.10 -0.07 2.89
C LYS A 37 -11.03 -1.04 2.36
N LYS A 38 -10.27 -0.66 1.33
CA LYS A 38 -9.11 -1.42 0.84
C LYS A 38 -7.81 -0.81 1.32
N LEU A 39 -6.79 -1.65 1.48
CA LEU A 39 -5.44 -1.24 1.84
C LEU A 39 -4.53 -1.28 0.64
N ILE A 40 -3.81 -0.18 0.37
CA ILE A 40 -2.90 -0.09 -0.77
C ILE A 40 -1.50 0.21 -0.23
N PRO A 41 -0.54 -0.71 -0.35
CA PRO A 41 0.85 -0.43 0.02
C PRO A 41 1.41 0.67 -0.88
N LEU A 42 2.27 1.51 -0.30
CA LEU A 42 2.96 2.59 -1.02
C LEU A 42 4.43 2.28 -1.30
N ASN A 43 4.87 1.08 -0.96
CA ASN A 43 6.17 0.55 -1.35
C ASN A 43 6.08 -0.94 -1.66
N THR A 44 6.99 -1.41 -2.50
CA THR A 44 7.26 -2.83 -2.70
C THR A 44 7.95 -3.45 -1.47
N PRO A 45 8.01 -4.79 -1.39
CA PRO A 45 8.75 -5.51 -0.35
C PRO A 45 10.22 -5.13 -0.22
N ASP A 46 10.88 -4.78 -1.33
CA ASP A 46 12.27 -4.32 -1.36
C ASP A 46 12.40 -2.82 -1.05
N GLY A 47 11.32 -2.18 -0.60
CA GLY A 47 11.31 -0.79 -0.13
C GLY A 47 11.22 0.27 -1.22
N ARG A 48 10.98 -0.10 -2.49
CA ARG A 48 10.83 0.88 -3.57
C ARG A 48 9.44 1.51 -3.50
N PRO A 49 9.32 2.85 -3.54
CA PRO A 49 8.01 3.49 -3.60
C PRO A 49 7.21 3.03 -4.82
N ILE A 50 5.91 2.81 -4.62
CA ILE A 50 4.97 2.54 -5.70
C ILE A 50 3.86 3.57 -5.72
N LEU A 51 3.31 3.80 -6.91
CA LEU A 51 2.14 4.66 -7.06
C LEU A 51 0.94 3.98 -6.39
N MET A 52 0.12 4.77 -5.71
CA MET A 52 -1.17 4.32 -5.21
C MET A 52 -2.03 3.89 -6.41
N ASN A 53 -2.29 2.60 -6.52
CA ASN A 53 -3.11 1.99 -7.56
C ASN A 53 -4.06 0.97 -6.92
N MET A 54 -5.33 0.97 -7.35
CA MET A 54 -6.34 0.02 -6.87
C MET A 54 -6.03 -1.43 -7.27
N GLU A 55 -5.19 -1.65 -8.29
CA GLU A 55 -4.69 -2.99 -8.66
C GLU A 55 -3.79 -3.59 -7.58
N ASN A 56 -3.16 -2.75 -6.75
CA ASN A 56 -2.34 -3.17 -5.62
C ASN A 56 -3.16 -3.30 -4.32
N ALA A 57 -4.48 -3.19 -4.41
CA ALA A 57 -5.33 -3.16 -3.23
C ALA A 57 -5.47 -4.55 -2.59
N LEU A 58 -5.19 -4.61 -1.30
CA LEU A 58 -5.36 -5.75 -0.42
C LEU A 58 -6.68 -5.61 0.34
N ASP A 59 -7.33 -6.75 0.57
CA ASP A 59 -8.46 -6.82 1.49
C ASP A 59 -7.90 -6.94 2.93
N PRO A 60 -8.43 -6.17 3.91
CA PRO A 60 -7.93 -6.17 5.29
C PRO A 60 -8.13 -7.48 6.06
#